data_AF-A0AAC8VWM1-F1
#
_entry.id   AF-A0AAC8VWM1-F1
#
_cell.length_a   1.000
_cell.length_b   1.000
_cell.length_c   1.000
_cell.angle_alpha   90.00
_cell.angle_beta   90.00
_cell.angle_gamma   90.00
#
_symmetry.space_group_name_H-M   'P 1'
#
loop_
_entity.id
_entity.type
_entity.pdbx_description
1 polymer ?
#
loop_
_entity_poly.entity_id
_entity_poly.type
_entity_poly.pdbx_seq_one_letter_code
_entity_poly.pdbx_strand_id
1 'polypeptide(L)'
;MPQPYPRFHPGPSGGRLDGFSERGARELANRIRSAWARIGWDVEVRVERIASEELGDGRSIAHFTVRSDLVNGLPQRRLDRSAPVPRARAA
;
A
#
# COMPACT_ATOMS: atom_id res chain seq x y z
N MET A 1 12.27 40.23 -14.63
CA MET A 1 10.84 39.96 -14.85
C MET A 1 10.44 38.81 -13.94
N PRO A 2 9.66 39.03 -12.87
CA PRO A 2 9.17 37.94 -12.02
C PRO A 2 8.11 37.12 -12.76
N GLN A 3 8.19 35.79 -12.73
CA GLN A 3 7.21 34.93 -13.41
C GLN A 3 5.83 35.03 -12.73
N PRO A 4 4.75 35.30 -13.47
CA PRO A 4 3.41 35.51 -12.91
C PRO A 4 2.65 34.21 -12.59
N TYR A 5 3.19 33.04 -12.89
CA TYR A 5 2.56 31.75 -12.64
C TYR A 5 3.53 30.75 -12.00
N PRO A 6 3.04 29.83 -11.14
CA PRO A 6 3.85 28.76 -10.58
C PRO A 6 4.35 27.83 -11.68
N ARG A 7 5.54 27.27 -11.48
CA ARG A 7 6.17 26.34 -12.43
C ARG A 7 5.26 25.12 -12.62
N PHE A 8 4.91 24.82 -13.87
CA PHE A 8 4.23 23.57 -14.20
C PHE A 8 5.20 22.40 -13.96
N HIS A 9 4.84 21.50 -13.05
CA HIS A 9 5.50 20.23 -12.85
C HIS A 9 4.67 19.17 -13.59
N PRO A 10 5.13 18.65 -14.74
CA PRO A 10 4.41 17.59 -15.41
C PRO A 10 4.22 16.42 -14.45
N GLY A 11 3.01 15.86 -14.45
CA GLY A 11 2.72 14.62 -13.73
C GLY A 11 3.59 13.46 -14.26
N PRO A 12 3.61 12.32 -13.55
CA PRO A 12 4.37 11.15 -13.96
C PRO A 12 4.10 10.82 -15.45
N SER A 13 5.17 10.65 -16.22
CA SER A 13 5.09 10.40 -17.67
C SER A 13 4.24 9.16 -17.96
N GLY A 14 3.23 9.32 -18.82
CA GLY A 14 2.38 8.21 -19.25
C GLY A 14 3.23 7.05 -19.81
N GLY A 15 2.97 5.84 -19.33
CA GLY A 15 3.66 4.62 -19.75
C GLY A 15 4.63 4.03 -18.72
N ARG A 16 4.97 4.75 -17.65
CA ARG A 16 5.74 4.19 -16.54
C ARG A 16 4.79 3.68 -15.47
N LEU A 17 4.73 2.36 -15.29
CA LEU A 17 4.01 1.77 -14.17
C LEU A 17 4.70 2.23 -12.88
N ASP A 18 3.98 2.98 -12.04
CA ASP A 18 4.37 3.24 -10.65
C ASP A 18 4.20 1.93 -9.86
N GLY A 19 5.10 0.98 -10.13
CA GLY A 19 5.18 -0.32 -9.50
C GLY A 19 6.27 -0.36 -8.44
N PHE A 20 6.06 -1.16 -7.41
CA PHE A 20 7.07 -1.46 -6.41
C PHE A 20 7.84 -2.73 -6.77
N SER A 21 9.02 -2.88 -6.18
CA SER A 21 9.57 -4.22 -5.95
C SER A 21 8.65 -4.97 -4.99
N GLU A 22 8.69 -6.31 -5.00
CA GLU A 22 7.86 -7.12 -4.09
C GLU A 22 8.06 -6.72 -2.63
N ARG A 23 9.33 -6.52 -2.25
CA ARG A 23 9.70 -6.07 -0.91
C ARG A 23 9.08 -4.71 -0.59
N GLY A 24 9.19 -3.74 -1.50
CA GLY A 24 8.61 -2.40 -1.32
C GLY A 24 7.09 -2.46 -1.16
N ALA A 25 6.40 -3.28 -1.95
CA ALA A 25 4.95 -3.47 -1.86
C ALA A 25 4.54 -4.09 -0.52
N ARG A 26 5.27 -5.11 -0.05
CA ARG A 26 5.02 -5.74 1.27
C ARG A 26 5.27 -4.77 2.42
N GLU A 27 6.35 -3.99 2.36
CA GLU A 27 6.66 -2.97 3.37
C GLU A 27 5.57 -1.88 3.42
N LEU A 28 5.09 -1.40 2.27
CA LEU A 28 4.00 -0.43 2.19
C LEU A 28 2.69 -1.02 2.75
N ALA A 29 2.33 -2.24 2.34
CA ALA A 29 1.13 -2.90 2.83
C ALA A 29 1.13 -3.04 4.36
N ASN A 30 2.28 -3.39 4.94
CA ASN A 30 2.44 -3.45 6.40
C ASN A 30 2.32 -2.08 7.06
N ARG A 31 2.90 -1.02 6.48
CA ARG A 31 2.77 0.34 7.02
C ARG A 31 1.32 0.82 7.03
N ILE A 32 0.56 0.57 5.96
CA ILE A 32 -0.87 0.94 5.89
C ILE A 32 -1.65 0.21 6.99
N ARG A 33 -1.49 -1.12 7.09
CA ARG A 33 -2.16 -1.92 8.14
C ARG A 33 -1.83 -1.42 9.54
N SER A 34 -0.55 -1.24 9.85
CA SER A 34 -0.11 -0.80 11.17
C SER A 34 -0.58 0.62 11.52
N ALA A 35 -0.62 1.53 10.53
CA ALA A 35 -1.07 2.90 10.74
C ALA A 35 -2.54 2.95 11.18
N TRP A 36 -3.42 2.21 10.49
CA TRP A 36 -4.85 2.13 10.81
C TRP A 36 -5.13 1.31 12.06
N ALA A 37 -4.41 0.20 12.27
CA ALA A 37 -4.55 -0.61 13.46
C ALA A 37 -4.25 0.18 14.74
N ARG A 38 -3.23 1.04 14.71
CA ARG A 38 -2.87 1.92 15.84
C ARG A 38 -3.99 2.87 16.26
N ILE A 39 -4.88 3.25 15.34
CA ILE A 39 -6.04 4.11 15.61
C ILE A 39 -7.35 3.32 15.72
N GLY A 40 -7.28 1.98 15.81
CA GLY A 40 -8.41 1.11 16.07
C GLY A 40 -9.27 0.78 14.85
N TRP A 41 -8.67 0.83 13.65
CA TRP A 41 -9.33 0.48 12.40
C TRP A 41 -8.67 -0.74 11.75
N ASP A 42 -9.51 -1.60 11.17
CA ASP A 42 -9.08 -2.75 10.38
C ASP A 42 -9.15 -2.36 8.91
N VAL A 43 -8.13 -2.76 8.16
CA VAL A 43 -8.03 -2.48 6.72
C VAL A 43 -7.49 -3.70 6.01
N GLU A 44 -8.17 -4.09 4.95
CA GLU A 44 -7.67 -5.14 4.08
C GLU A 44 -6.67 -4.55 3.10
N VAL A 45 -5.46 -5.11 3.06
CA VAL A 45 -4.40 -4.68 2.14
C VAL A 45 -3.77 -5.90 1.47
N ARG A 46 -3.75 -5.89 0.13
CA ARG A 46 -3.23 -6.98 -0.72
C ARG A 46 -2.10 -6.48 -1.59
N VAL A 47 -1.10 -7.32 -1.79
CA VAL A 47 -0.02 -7.10 -2.76
C VAL A 47 -0.31 -7.94 -3.99
N GLU A 48 -0.37 -7.31 -5.16
CA GLU A 48 -0.65 -7.97 -6.43
C GLU A 48 0.49 -7.74 -7.42
N ARG A 49 0.80 -8.76 -8.24
CA ARG A 49 1.74 -8.63 -9.36
C ARG A 49 0.97 -8.10 -10.57
N ILE A 50 1.44 -7.00 -11.15
CA ILE A 50 0.73 -6.30 -12.25
C ILE A 50 1.44 -6.36 -13.59
N ALA A 51 2.75 -6.59 -13.60
CA ALA A 51 3.51 -6.74 -14.84
C ALA A 51 4.81 -7.51 -14.57
N SER A 52 5.39 -8.03 -15.65
CA SER A 52 6.75 -8.53 -15.67
C SER A 52 7.43 -7.99 -16.91
N GLU A 53 8.42 -7.13 -16.74
CA GLU A 53 9.29 -6.71 -17.84
C GLU A 53 10.45 -7.70 -17.95
N GLU A 54 10.65 -8.27 -19.14
CA GLU A 54 11.93 -8.92 -19.46
C GLU A 54 12.94 -7.83 -19.80
N LEU A 55 13.92 -7.68 -18.91
CA LEU A 55 15.09 -6.88 -19.17
C LEU A 55 15.94 -7.67 -20.18
N GLY A 56 16.43 -7.01 -21.24
CA GLY A 56 17.15 -7.65 -22.37
C GLY A 56 18.46 -8.39 -22.01
N ASP A 57 18.74 -8.57 -20.73
CA ASP A 57 19.81 -9.38 -20.14
C ASP A 57 19.32 -10.70 -19.52
N GLY A 58 18.05 -11.07 -19.75
CA GLY A 58 17.43 -12.30 -19.26
C GLY A 58 16.86 -12.21 -17.84
N ARG A 59 16.85 -11.02 -17.21
CA ARG A 59 16.21 -10.81 -15.91
C ARG A 59 14.77 -10.35 -16.08
N SER A 60 13.83 -10.98 -15.38
CA SER A 60 12.44 -10.52 -15.32
C SER A 60 12.23 -9.65 -14.08
N ILE A 61 11.88 -8.37 -14.26
CA ILE A 61 11.47 -7.49 -13.15
C ILE A 61 9.95 -7.57 -13.05
N ALA A 62 9.46 -8.21 -11.99
CA ALA A 62 8.06 -8.18 -11.64
C ALA A 62 7.70 -6.86 -10.94
N HIS A 63 6.68 -6.17 -11.45
CA HIS A 63 6.10 -5.00 -10.83
C HIS A 63 4.95 -5.42 -9.93
N PHE A 64 4.93 -4.87 -8.72
CA PHE A 64 3.90 -5.12 -7.73
C PHE A 64 3.12 -3.85 -7.41
N THR A 65 1.83 -3.99 -7.15
CA THR A 65 0.96 -2.94 -6.64
C THR A 65 0.42 -3.31 -5.27
N VAL A 66 -0.06 -2.32 -4.53
CA VAL A 66 -0.73 -2.49 -3.24
C VAL A 66 -2.17 -2.01 -3.39
N ARG A 67 -3.13 -2.91 -3.17
CA ARG A 67 -4.56 -2.58 -3.15
C ARG A 67 -5.08 -2.59 -1.73
N SER A 68 -6.00 -1.68 -1.43
CA SER A 68 -6.68 -1.62 -0.13
C SER A 68 -8.18 -1.46 -0.30
N ASP A 69 -8.94 -1.84 0.72
CA ASP A 69 -10.39 -1.62 0.83
C ASP A 69 -10.78 -0.18 1.27
N LEU A 70 -9.79 0.71 1.39
CA LEU A 70 -10.00 2.12 1.70
C LEU A 70 -10.86 2.81 0.64
N VAL A 71 -11.86 3.57 1.08
CA VAL A 71 -12.69 4.42 0.21
C VAL A 71 -12.28 5.87 0.43
N ASN A 72 -11.81 6.54 -0.63
CA ASN A 72 -11.25 7.90 -0.55
C ASN A 72 -10.16 8.05 0.54
N GLY A 73 -9.38 6.99 0.77
CA GLY A 73 -8.33 6.95 1.79
C GLY A 73 -8.83 6.68 3.21
N LEU A 74 -10.10 6.33 3.42
CA LEU A 74 -10.69 6.08 4.73
C LEU A 74 -11.10 4.61 4.93
N PRO A 75 -10.87 4.03 6.12
CA PRO A 75 -11.27 2.68 6.46
C PRO A 75 -12.78 2.59 6.70
N GLN A 76 -13.35 1.42 6.43
CA GLN A 76 -14.79 1.18 6.62
C GLN A 76 -15.08 0.30 7.85
N ARG A 77 -14.08 -0.42 8.38
CA ARG A 77 -14.25 -1.39 9.48
C ARG A 77 -13.44 -0.99 10.71
N ARG A 78 -14.10 -0.89 11.87
CA ARG A 78 -13.40 -0.74 13.14
C ARG A 78 -12.86 -2.08 13.60
N LEU A 79 -11.70 -2.07 14.26
CA LEU A 79 -11.25 -3.21 15.04
C LEU A 79 -12.18 -3.31 16.25
N ASP A 80 -12.97 -4.39 16.32
CA ASP A 80 -13.79 -4.66 17.50
C ASP A 80 -12.90 -4.70 18.73
N ARG A 81 -13.16 -3.80 19.69
CA ARG A 81 -12.34 -3.63 20.91
C ARG A 81 -12.52 -4.78 21.93
N SER A 82 -13.07 -5.91 21.52
CA SER A 82 -13.42 -7.02 22.41
C SER A 82 -13.31 -8.37 21.72
N ALA A 83 -12.09 -8.86 21.60
CA ALA A 83 -11.86 -10.29 21.82
C ALA A 83 -11.20 -10.41 23.20
N PRO A 84 -11.94 -10.80 24.27
CA PRO A 84 -11.29 -11.16 25.51
C PRO A 84 -10.35 -12.33 25.24
N VAL A 85 -9.07 -12.16 25.59
CA VAL A 85 -8.11 -13.27 25.68
C VAL A 85 -8.75 -14.31 26.59
N PRO A 86 -9.01 -15.56 26.16
CA PRO A 86 -9.45 -16.59 27.07
C PRO A 86 -8.34 -16.75 28.11
N ARG A 87 -8.58 -16.28 29.34
CA ARG A 87 -7.72 -16.58 30.48
C ARG A 87 -7.70 -18.10 30.59
N ALA A 88 -6.55 -18.69 30.32
CA ALA A 88 -6.29 -20.09 30.60
C ALA A 88 -6.74 -20.35 32.05
N ARG A 89 -7.69 -21.28 32.22
CA ARG A 89 -8.06 -21.78 33.55
C ARG A 89 -6.79 -22.36 34.16
N ALA A 90 -6.28 -21.72 35.22
CA ALA A 90 -5.35 -22.36 36.12
C ALA A 90 -6.10 -23.53 36.79
N ALA A 91 -5.54 -24.72 36.64
CA ALA A 91 -5.92 -25.91 37.38
C ALA A 91 -5.27 -25.89 38.76
#